data_AF-R7HX73-F1
#
_entry.id   AF-R7HX73-F1
#
_cell.length_a   1.000
_cell.length_b   1.000
_cell.length_c   1.000
_cell.angle_alpha   90.00
_cell.angle_beta   90.00
_cell.angle_gamma   90.00
#
_symmetry.space_group_name_H-M   'P 1'
#
loop_
_entity.id
_entity.type
_entity.pdbx_description
1 polymer ?
#
loop_
_entity_poly.entity_id
_entity_poly.type
_entity_poly.pdbx_seq_one_letter_code
_entity_poly.pdbx_strand_id
1 'polypeptide(L)'
;MNRVFKMAKKSEKKSTKKKGTKLGKLRKVKSTKKKGKIKNFDSKKKTKTATRTIKLPTDFLGRIGNFGKTITFVVSEKETLTFSEMNRSVAARWTTHPAIKKREKTEFLGPDLAKITMNVMLDYSLGVKPRSVISKLEKAVCSGTVENLVIGGKKIGVNKYRITDLSESWDTIIRNGGLYRATVTVTFEEYVE
;
A
#
# COMPACT_ATOMS: atom_id res chain seq x y z
N MET A 1 57.74 -23.57 -45.38
CA MET A 1 56.41 -23.85 -44.76
C MET A 1 55.65 -22.52 -44.72
N ASN A 2 55.01 -22.10 -45.83
CA ASN A 2 53.57 -22.25 -46.15
C ASN A 2 52.65 -21.81 -44.99
N ARG A 3 51.68 -20.89 -45.12
CA ARG A 3 51.14 -20.14 -46.26
C ARG A 3 50.27 -19.00 -45.71
N VAL A 4 50.38 -17.85 -46.35
CA VAL A 4 49.41 -16.75 -46.48
C VAL A 4 47.95 -17.22 -46.45
N PHE A 5 47.07 -16.54 -45.69
CA PHE A 5 45.73 -16.17 -46.17
C PHE A 5 45.25 -14.84 -45.57
N LYS A 6 45.50 -13.79 -46.36
CA LYS A 6 44.82 -12.50 -46.34
C LYS A 6 43.43 -12.74 -46.94
N MET A 7 42.36 -12.39 -46.25
CA MET A 7 41.05 -12.22 -46.89
C MET A 7 40.39 -10.94 -46.41
N ALA A 8 40.43 -9.95 -47.31
CA ALA A 8 39.59 -8.78 -47.32
C ALA A 8 38.18 -9.13 -47.81
N LYS A 9 37.19 -8.33 -47.38
CA LYS A 9 35.91 -7.96 -48.01
C LYS A 9 34.90 -7.70 -46.89
N LYS A 10 34.05 -6.69 -46.88
CA LYS A 10 33.79 -5.56 -47.77
C LYS A 10 32.82 -4.71 -46.94
N SER A 11 33.14 -3.44 -46.76
CA SER A 11 32.17 -2.43 -46.33
C SER A 11 30.98 -2.46 -47.30
N GLU A 12 29.78 -2.78 -46.84
CA GLU A 12 28.58 -2.68 -47.65
C GLU A 12 27.63 -1.65 -47.03
N LYS A 13 27.76 -0.42 -47.54
CA LYS A 13 26.72 0.61 -47.49
C LYS A 13 25.44 -0.01 -48.06
N LYS A 14 24.43 -0.25 -47.22
CA LYS A 14 23.04 -0.37 -47.68
C LYS A 14 22.31 0.93 -47.37
N SER A 15 22.23 1.74 -48.42
CA SER A 15 21.22 2.77 -48.58
C SER A 15 19.83 2.14 -48.49
N THR A 16 19.02 2.56 -47.53
CA THR A 16 17.57 2.37 -47.56
C THR A 16 16.90 3.74 -47.59
N LYS A 17 16.75 4.24 -48.81
CA LYS A 17 15.76 5.26 -49.17
C LYS A 17 14.38 4.68 -48.86
N LYS A 18 13.63 5.25 -47.91
CA LYS A 18 12.16 5.20 -47.96
C LYS A 18 11.49 6.31 -47.15
N LYS A 19 11.06 7.31 -47.93
CA LYS A 19 9.75 7.97 -47.92
C LYS A 19 9.32 8.63 -46.61
N GLY A 20 9.38 9.96 -46.63
CA GLY A 20 8.75 10.84 -45.66
C GLY A 20 7.28 10.50 -45.44
N THR A 21 6.92 10.39 -44.17
CA THR A 21 5.55 10.36 -43.67
C THR A 21 5.03 11.79 -43.63
N LYS A 22 4.05 12.08 -44.49
CA LYS A 22 3.30 13.34 -44.50
C LYS A 22 2.59 13.50 -43.15
N LEU A 23 2.82 14.63 -42.47
CA LEU A 23 1.98 15.08 -41.36
C LEU A 23 0.53 15.21 -41.87
N GLY A 24 -0.36 14.37 -41.33
CA GLY A 24 -1.80 14.50 -41.52
C GLY A 24 -2.33 15.74 -40.80
N LYS A 25 -3.11 16.54 -41.52
CA LYS A 25 -3.74 17.80 -41.09
C LYS A 25 -4.61 17.64 -39.84
N LEU A 26 -4.42 18.53 -38.86
CA LEU A 26 -5.40 18.77 -37.79
C LEU A 26 -6.75 19.21 -38.40
N ARG A 27 -7.83 18.51 -38.03
CA ARG A 27 -9.20 18.97 -38.31
C ARG A 27 -9.60 20.02 -37.28
N LYS A 28 -9.91 21.24 -37.73
CA LYS A 28 -10.55 22.29 -36.89
C LYS A 28 -11.98 21.86 -36.55
N VAL A 29 -12.25 21.63 -35.27
CA VAL A 29 -13.63 21.52 -34.76
C VAL A 29 -14.19 22.94 -34.63
N LYS A 30 -15.26 23.24 -35.36
CA LYS A 30 -16.03 24.49 -35.21
C LYS A 30 -16.86 24.40 -33.94
N SER A 31 -16.59 25.26 -32.95
CA SER A 31 -17.47 25.48 -31.81
C SER A 31 -18.67 26.35 -32.24
N THR A 32 -19.86 25.78 -32.28
CA THR A 32 -21.10 26.52 -32.49
C THR A 32 -21.52 27.20 -31.18
N LYS A 33 -21.45 28.54 -31.14
CA LYS A 33 -21.98 29.36 -30.04
C LYS A 33 -23.51 29.30 -30.03
N LYS A 34 -24.10 28.58 -29.08
CA LYS A 34 -25.53 28.67 -28.79
C LYS A 34 -25.76 29.85 -27.84
N LYS A 35 -26.31 30.96 -28.37
CA LYS A 35 -26.79 32.11 -27.58
C LYS A 35 -28.04 31.69 -26.79
N GLY A 36 -27.92 31.58 -25.47
CA GLY A 36 -29.04 31.41 -24.54
C GLY A 36 -29.16 32.64 -23.63
N LYS A 37 -30.37 33.18 -23.52
CA LYS A 37 -30.77 34.43 -22.87
C LYS A 37 -30.38 34.51 -21.38
N ILE A 38 -29.86 35.66 -20.97
CA ILE A 38 -29.73 36.08 -19.57
C ILE A 38 -31.14 36.48 -19.10
N LYS A 39 -31.65 35.87 -18.03
CA LYS A 39 -32.85 36.34 -17.31
C LYS A 39 -32.41 36.94 -15.98
N ASN A 40 -33.07 38.04 -15.64
CA ASN A 40 -32.72 39.00 -14.62
C ASN A 40 -32.63 38.41 -13.20
N PHE A 41 -31.72 39.00 -12.44
CA PHE A 41 -31.40 38.72 -11.05
C PHE A 41 -32.44 39.41 -10.15
N ASP A 42 -33.31 38.66 -9.50
CA ASP A 42 -34.19 39.19 -8.47
C ASP A 42 -33.67 38.78 -7.10
N SER A 43 -33.08 39.75 -6.41
CA SER A 43 -32.49 39.59 -5.09
C SER A 43 -33.58 39.60 -4.02
N LYS A 44 -33.87 38.44 -3.41
CA LYS A 44 -34.27 38.28 -1.99
C LYS A 44 -34.63 36.82 -1.68
N LYS A 45 -33.62 36.05 -1.25
CA LYS A 45 -33.85 34.91 -0.35
C LYS A 45 -32.76 34.95 0.72
N LYS A 46 -33.16 35.27 1.96
CA LYS A 46 -32.30 35.17 3.14
C LYS A 46 -31.85 33.71 3.28
N THR A 47 -30.64 33.42 2.85
CA THR A 47 -29.98 32.15 3.12
C THR A 47 -29.43 32.22 4.53
N LYS A 48 -30.01 31.44 5.44
CA LYS A 48 -29.42 31.17 6.75
C LYS A 48 -28.09 30.47 6.49
N THR A 49 -26.97 31.18 6.68
CA THR A 49 -25.64 30.58 6.70
C THR A 49 -25.57 29.69 7.94
N ALA A 50 -26.01 28.44 7.78
CA ALA A 50 -25.74 27.38 8.72
C ALA A 50 -24.25 27.06 8.58
N THR A 51 -23.42 27.72 9.39
CA THR A 51 -22.04 27.32 9.61
C THR A 51 -22.10 25.91 10.20
N ARG A 52 -21.97 24.89 9.34
CA ARG A 52 -21.81 23.51 9.77
C ARG A 52 -20.45 23.44 10.44
N THR A 53 -20.41 23.61 11.76
CA THR A 53 -19.27 23.12 12.54
C THR A 53 -19.26 21.61 12.34
N ILE A 54 -18.40 21.12 11.45
CA ILE A 54 -18.09 19.70 11.38
C ILE A 54 -17.40 19.41 12.71
N LYS A 55 -18.13 18.84 13.67
CA LYS A 55 -17.49 18.20 14.83
C LYS A 55 -16.65 17.08 14.23
N LEU A 56 -15.35 17.31 14.08
CA LEU A 56 -14.41 16.23 13.86
C LEU A 56 -14.60 15.27 15.05
N PRO A 57 -14.82 13.97 14.81
CA PRO A 57 -14.87 12.99 15.88
C PRO A 57 -13.58 13.13 16.70
N THR A 58 -13.70 13.63 17.93
CA THR A 58 -12.56 13.90 18.84
C THR A 58 -11.85 12.61 19.25
N ASP A 59 -12.47 11.47 18.96
CA ASP A 59 -12.01 10.09 19.05
C ASP A 59 -10.93 9.72 18.00
N PHE A 60 -10.71 10.56 16.98
CA PHE A 60 -9.62 10.38 16.00
C PHE A 60 -8.31 11.09 16.34
N LEU A 61 -8.29 12.01 17.31
CA LEU A 61 -7.13 12.89 17.55
C LEU A 61 -5.84 12.13 17.91
N GLY A 62 -5.96 10.94 18.50
CA GLY A 62 -4.83 10.08 18.85
C GLY A 62 -4.77 8.75 18.11
N ARG A 63 -5.77 8.39 17.30
CA ARG A 63 -5.83 7.04 16.70
C ARG A 63 -5.06 6.99 15.38
N ILE A 64 -3.98 6.24 15.37
CA ILE A 64 -3.16 6.03 14.16
C ILE A 64 -3.78 4.97 13.27
N GLY A 65 -4.28 3.89 13.86
CA GLY A 65 -4.81 2.78 13.09
C GLY A 65 -5.45 1.71 13.95
N ASN A 66 -5.98 0.68 13.32
CA ASN A 66 -6.53 -0.48 14.00
C ASN A 66 -6.50 -1.72 13.14
N PHE A 67 -6.38 -2.85 13.82
CA PHE A 67 -6.68 -4.16 13.30
C PHE A 67 -7.97 -4.64 13.97
N GLY A 68 -9.09 -4.42 13.29
CA GLY A 68 -10.42 -4.69 13.83
C GLY A 68 -10.67 -4.07 15.20
N LYS A 69 -11.19 -4.88 16.13
CA LYS A 69 -11.34 -4.55 17.55
C LYS A 69 -10.18 -5.08 18.41
N THR A 70 -9.34 -5.94 17.85
CA THR A 70 -8.28 -6.64 18.59
C THR A 70 -7.18 -5.68 19.03
N ILE A 71 -6.73 -4.82 18.12
CA ILE A 71 -5.60 -3.90 18.37
C ILE A 71 -5.95 -2.54 17.80
N THR A 72 -5.77 -1.52 18.62
CA THR A 72 -5.87 -0.13 18.20
C THR A 72 -4.56 0.57 18.50
N PHE A 73 -3.96 1.14 17.45
CA PHE A 73 -2.77 1.95 17.56
C PHE A 73 -3.18 3.37 17.92
N VAL A 74 -2.70 3.84 19.06
CA VAL A 74 -3.11 5.11 19.65
C VAL A 74 -1.89 5.82 20.25
N VAL A 75 -1.87 7.14 20.11
CA VAL A 75 -1.00 8.05 20.83
C VAL A 75 -1.91 8.94 21.65
N SER A 76 -1.83 8.79 22.96
CA SER A 76 -2.57 9.59 23.92
C SER A 76 -1.67 9.94 25.09
N GLU A 77 -2.12 10.87 25.93
CA GLU A 77 -1.43 11.19 27.18
C GLU A 77 -1.32 9.98 28.12
N LYS A 78 -2.24 9.01 28.03
CA LYS A 78 -2.29 7.83 28.91
C LYS A 78 -1.48 6.66 28.38
N GLU A 79 -1.56 6.41 27.08
CA GLU A 79 -0.89 5.29 26.43
C GLU A 79 -0.42 5.66 25.02
N THR A 80 0.77 5.18 24.66
CA THR A 80 1.33 5.26 23.31
C THR A 80 1.66 3.86 22.80
N LEU A 81 0.83 3.36 21.87
CA LEU A 81 1.01 2.10 21.16
C LEU A 81 1.09 2.38 19.66
N THR A 82 2.31 2.31 19.13
CA THR A 82 2.61 2.59 17.72
C THR A 82 3.40 1.46 17.10
N PHE A 83 3.41 1.41 15.77
CA PHE A 83 4.25 0.50 15.00
C PHE A 83 5.28 1.30 14.19
N SER A 84 6.43 0.69 13.95
CA SER A 84 7.50 1.15 13.08
C SER A 84 7.70 0.15 11.94
N GLU A 85 8.41 0.60 10.89
CA GLU A 85 8.92 -0.28 9.83
C GLU A 85 7.85 -1.15 9.14
N MET A 86 6.68 -0.58 8.90
CA MET A 86 5.64 -1.28 8.15
C MET A 86 6.07 -1.51 6.70
N ASN A 87 6.13 -2.77 6.27
CA ASN A 87 6.40 -3.20 4.91
C ASN A 87 5.21 -4.00 4.36
N ARG A 88 4.79 -3.71 3.12
CA ARG A 88 3.73 -4.44 2.40
C ARG A 88 4.28 -4.99 1.09
N SER A 89 4.28 -6.31 0.96
CA SER A 89 4.63 -7.03 -0.26
C SER A 89 3.37 -7.49 -1.00
N VAL A 90 3.27 -7.16 -2.28
CA VAL A 90 2.22 -7.64 -3.19
C VAL A 90 2.92 -8.29 -4.37
N ALA A 91 2.69 -9.59 -4.54
CA ALA A 91 3.28 -10.38 -5.61
C ALA A 91 2.19 -10.92 -6.55
N ALA A 92 2.62 -11.39 -7.71
CA ALA A 92 1.75 -12.12 -8.62
C ALA A 92 2.56 -13.20 -9.34
N ARG A 93 1.85 -14.26 -9.73
CA ARG A 93 2.44 -15.41 -10.39
C ARG A 93 2.43 -15.23 -11.89
N TRP A 94 3.61 -15.42 -12.49
CA TRP A 94 3.83 -15.38 -13.93
C TRP A 94 4.52 -16.67 -14.36
N THR A 95 4.06 -17.24 -15.47
CA THR A 95 4.71 -18.39 -16.12
C THR A 95 5.42 -17.91 -17.39
N THR A 96 6.67 -18.33 -17.59
CA THR A 96 7.48 -18.03 -18.77
C THR A 96 7.55 -19.25 -19.69
N HIS A 97 7.21 -19.05 -20.96
CA HIS A 97 7.32 -20.06 -22.00
C HIS A 97 8.51 -19.74 -22.91
N PRO A 98 9.56 -20.59 -22.92
CA PRO A 98 10.75 -20.37 -23.74
C PRO A 98 10.41 -20.51 -25.22
N ALA A 99 10.96 -19.62 -26.05
CA ALA A 99 10.79 -19.65 -27.49
C ALA A 99 12.15 -19.65 -28.20
N ILE A 100 12.38 -20.61 -29.10
CA ILE A 100 13.66 -20.73 -29.82
C ILE A 100 13.94 -19.45 -30.61
N LYS A 101 15.08 -18.80 -30.33
CA LYS A 101 15.57 -17.57 -30.96
C LYS A 101 14.59 -16.37 -30.88
N LYS A 102 13.67 -16.38 -29.92
CA LYS A 102 12.70 -15.30 -29.70
C LYS A 102 12.68 -14.92 -28.22
N ARG A 103 12.10 -13.76 -27.92
CA ARG A 103 11.81 -13.39 -26.52
C ARG A 103 10.79 -14.38 -25.96
N GLU A 104 11.00 -14.74 -24.71
CA GLU A 104 10.09 -15.61 -23.97
C GLU A 104 8.74 -14.92 -23.83
N LYS A 105 7.68 -15.73 -23.89
CA LYS A 105 6.32 -15.25 -23.64
C LYS A 105 5.98 -15.45 -22.18
N THR A 106 5.37 -14.46 -21.57
CA THR A 106 4.94 -14.52 -20.18
C THR A 106 3.42 -14.55 -20.08
N GLU A 107 2.89 -15.45 -19.27
CA GLU A 107 1.46 -15.58 -18.99
C GLU A 107 1.18 -15.27 -17.51
N PHE A 108 0.13 -14.50 -17.26
CA PHE A 108 -0.29 -14.14 -15.92
C PHE A 108 -1.18 -15.25 -15.34
N LEU A 109 -0.76 -15.84 -14.22
CA LEU A 109 -1.50 -16.92 -13.55
C LEU A 109 -2.49 -16.37 -12.52
N GLY A 110 -2.14 -15.25 -11.87
CA GLY A 110 -2.98 -14.64 -10.85
C GLY A 110 -2.17 -13.86 -9.81
N PRO A 111 -2.85 -13.02 -9.01
CA PRO A 111 -2.22 -12.34 -7.88
C PRO A 111 -1.92 -13.33 -6.75
N ASP A 112 -0.86 -13.06 -5.99
CA ASP A 112 -0.58 -13.75 -4.72
C ASP A 112 -1.18 -12.96 -3.54
N LEU A 113 -1.32 -13.64 -2.40
CA LEU A 113 -1.78 -13.02 -1.16
C LEU A 113 -0.79 -11.96 -0.70
N ALA A 114 -1.28 -10.74 -0.45
CA ALA A 114 -0.42 -9.68 0.06
C ALA A 114 0.04 -9.99 1.49
N LYS A 115 1.32 -9.72 1.77
CA LYS A 115 1.91 -9.87 3.11
C LYS A 115 2.30 -8.51 3.66
N ILE A 116 2.05 -8.30 4.95
CA ILE A 116 2.42 -7.08 5.66
C ILE A 116 3.21 -7.47 6.90
N THR A 117 4.34 -6.83 7.12
CA THR A 117 5.13 -6.99 8.34
C THR A 117 5.30 -5.64 9.00
N MET A 118 5.18 -5.58 10.32
CA MET A 118 5.41 -4.35 11.08
C MET A 118 5.96 -4.67 12.46
N ASN A 119 6.72 -3.74 13.02
CA ASN A 119 7.33 -3.87 14.33
C ASN A 119 6.55 -3.00 15.32
N VAL A 120 6.10 -3.58 16.42
CA VAL A 120 5.37 -2.89 17.48
C VAL A 120 6.27 -2.81 18.70
N MET A 121 6.66 -1.61 19.09
CA MET A 121 7.40 -1.40 20.33
C MET A 121 6.42 -1.29 21.49
N LEU A 122 6.59 -2.18 22.47
CA LEU A 122 5.80 -2.21 23.70
C LEU A 122 6.68 -1.74 24.85
N ASP A 123 6.32 -0.60 25.44
CA ASP A 123 7.07 -0.01 26.54
C ASP A 123 6.12 0.36 27.68
N TYR A 124 6.49 -0.07 28.89
CA TYR A 124 5.76 0.24 30.10
C TYR A 124 5.83 1.72 30.48
N SER A 125 6.92 2.41 30.15
CA SER A 125 7.06 3.87 30.35
C SER A 125 6.02 4.67 29.58
N LEU A 126 5.54 4.13 28.46
CA LEU A 126 4.53 4.72 27.60
C LEU A 126 3.11 4.33 28.00
N GLY A 127 2.91 3.76 29.19
CA GLY A 127 1.59 3.38 29.72
C GLY A 127 1.03 2.07 29.16
N VAL A 128 1.77 1.38 28.27
CA VAL A 128 1.36 0.11 27.68
C VAL A 128 1.85 -1.05 28.54
N LYS A 129 0.99 -2.02 28.86
CA LYS A 129 1.39 -3.25 29.57
C LYS A 129 1.85 -4.30 28.55
N PRO A 130 3.17 -4.56 28.36
CA PRO A 130 3.64 -5.38 27.24
C PRO A 130 3.06 -6.79 27.28
N ARG A 131 3.06 -7.44 28.45
CA ARG A 131 2.53 -8.79 28.64
C ARG A 131 1.05 -8.93 28.25
N SER A 132 0.24 -7.90 28.55
CA SER A 132 -1.19 -7.92 28.21
C SER A 132 -1.42 -7.79 26.71
N VAL A 133 -0.63 -6.95 26.03
CA VAL A 133 -0.74 -6.75 24.58
C VAL A 133 -0.27 -8.00 23.83
N ILE A 134 0.87 -8.57 24.25
CA ILE A 134 1.39 -9.86 23.78
C ILE A 134 0.31 -10.95 23.87
N SER A 135 -0.29 -11.16 25.05
CA SER A 135 -1.30 -12.21 25.19
C SER A 135 -2.58 -11.95 24.41
N LYS A 136 -2.92 -10.69 24.11
CA LYS A 136 -4.05 -10.37 23.20
C LYS A 136 -3.70 -10.73 21.76
N LEU A 137 -2.49 -10.42 21.34
CA LEU A 137 -1.94 -10.73 20.04
C LEU A 137 -1.86 -12.25 19.82
N GLU A 138 -1.28 -13.00 20.77
CA GLU A 138 -1.24 -14.47 20.74
C GLU A 138 -2.64 -15.07 20.59
N LYS A 139 -3.62 -14.60 21.37
CA LYS A 139 -5.02 -15.05 21.26
C LYS A 139 -5.61 -14.77 19.88
N ALA A 140 -5.28 -13.64 19.26
CA ALA A 140 -5.75 -13.30 17.93
C ALA A 140 -5.18 -14.23 16.86
N VAL A 141 -3.92 -14.64 17.01
CA VAL A 141 -3.29 -15.66 16.15
C VAL A 141 -3.96 -17.02 16.35
N CYS A 142 -4.08 -17.50 17.59
CA CYS A 142 -4.64 -18.81 17.90
C CYS A 142 -6.13 -18.93 17.52
N SER A 143 -6.89 -17.84 17.61
CA SER A 143 -8.30 -17.80 17.19
C SER A 143 -8.48 -17.65 15.68
N GLY A 144 -7.41 -17.36 14.94
CA GLY A 144 -7.50 -17.08 13.51
C GLY A 144 -8.35 -15.85 13.20
N THR A 145 -8.27 -14.80 14.01
CA THR A 145 -9.09 -13.59 13.82
C THR A 145 -8.77 -12.93 12.49
N VAL A 146 -9.80 -12.72 11.66
CA VAL A 146 -9.70 -12.10 10.35
C VAL A 146 -10.36 -10.73 10.37
N GLU A 147 -9.60 -9.66 10.15
CA GLU A 147 -10.19 -8.33 10.12
C GLU A 147 -9.51 -7.31 9.20
N ASN A 148 -10.13 -6.14 9.08
CA ASN A 148 -9.60 -5.02 8.30
C ASN A 148 -8.46 -4.34 9.06
N LEU A 149 -7.33 -4.18 8.38
CA LEU A 149 -6.24 -3.32 8.82
C LEU A 149 -6.47 -1.91 8.26
N VAL A 150 -6.61 -0.93 9.15
CA VAL A 150 -6.86 0.47 8.81
C VAL A 150 -5.76 1.31 9.44
N ILE A 151 -5.14 2.18 8.65
CA ILE A 151 -4.08 3.10 9.11
C ILE A 151 -4.38 4.49 8.54
N GLY A 152 -4.32 5.52 9.39
CA GLY A 152 -4.63 6.91 9.04
C GLY A 152 -6.05 7.09 8.48
N GLY A 153 -7.00 6.27 8.95
CA GLY A 153 -8.39 6.24 8.44
C GLY A 153 -8.54 5.60 7.05
N LYS A 154 -7.48 5.06 6.46
CA LYS A 154 -7.53 4.34 5.18
C LYS A 154 -7.33 2.85 5.41
N LYS A 155 -8.25 2.06 4.86
CA LYS A 155 -8.10 0.60 4.83
C LYS A 155 -6.90 0.25 3.94
N ILE A 156 -6.06 -0.67 4.41
CA ILE A 156 -4.99 -1.26 3.61
C ILE A 156 -5.55 -2.46 2.88
N GLY A 157 -5.31 -2.52 1.57
CA GLY A 157 -5.81 -3.59 0.71
C GLY A 157 -7.33 -3.57 0.52
N VAL A 158 -7.82 -4.46 -0.35
CA VAL A 158 -9.26 -4.62 -0.61
C VAL A 158 -9.85 -5.66 0.33
N ASN A 159 -9.11 -6.74 0.59
CA ASN A 159 -9.57 -7.86 1.40
C ASN A 159 -9.26 -7.66 2.90
N LYS A 160 -9.60 -8.65 3.72
CA LYS A 160 -9.28 -8.67 5.15
C LYS A 160 -7.88 -9.28 5.35
N TYR A 161 -7.34 -9.14 6.55
CA TYR A 161 -6.05 -9.70 6.92
C TYR A 161 -6.20 -10.62 8.13
N ARG A 162 -5.38 -11.67 8.18
CA ARG A 162 -5.17 -12.50 9.36
C ARG A 162 -3.72 -12.37 9.83
N ILE A 163 -3.46 -12.64 11.10
CA ILE A 163 -2.09 -12.72 11.61
C ILE A 163 -1.58 -14.14 11.37
N THR A 164 -0.46 -14.27 10.66
CA THR A 164 0.14 -15.57 10.34
C THR A 164 1.24 -15.97 11.31
N ASP A 165 2.05 -15.00 11.70
CA ASP A 165 3.20 -15.23 12.57
C ASP A 165 3.44 -14.00 13.45
N LEU A 166 3.93 -14.29 14.64
CA LEU A 166 4.18 -13.31 15.69
C LEU A 166 5.49 -13.65 16.39
N SER A 167 6.45 -12.73 16.31
CA SER A 167 7.77 -12.89 16.91
C SER A 167 7.97 -11.83 17.98
N GLU A 168 8.39 -12.26 19.17
CA GLU A 168 8.58 -11.39 20.32
C GLU A 168 10.03 -11.38 20.77
N SER A 169 10.58 -10.18 20.95
CA SER A 169 11.89 -9.94 21.53
C SER A 169 11.71 -9.21 22.85
N TRP A 170 12.09 -9.84 23.96
CA TRP A 170 11.96 -9.28 25.30
C TRP A 170 13.26 -8.57 25.67
N ASP A 171 13.26 -7.23 25.64
CA ASP A 171 14.47 -6.44 25.79
C ASP A 171 14.86 -6.24 27.25
N THR A 172 13.91 -5.86 28.10
CA THR A 172 14.19 -5.45 29.48
C THR A 172 13.16 -6.04 30.41
N ILE A 173 13.67 -6.83 31.36
CA ILE A 173 12.89 -7.46 32.42
C ILE A 173 13.33 -6.83 33.74
N ILE A 174 12.36 -6.39 34.53
CA ILE A 174 12.58 -5.79 35.85
C ILE A 174 12.41 -6.83 36.96
N ARG A 175 12.72 -6.41 38.20
CA ARG A 175 12.53 -7.23 39.41
C ARG A 175 11.12 -7.84 39.44
N ASN A 176 11.04 -9.07 39.93
CA ASN A 176 9.82 -9.91 39.95
C ASN A 176 9.37 -10.43 38.57
N GLY A 177 10.24 -10.38 37.55
CA GLY A 177 9.92 -10.91 36.22
C GLY A 177 8.96 -10.04 35.41
N GLY A 178 8.78 -8.78 35.79
CA GLY A 178 7.96 -7.84 35.05
C GLY A 178 8.62 -7.50 33.70
N LEU A 179 7.88 -7.66 32.60
CA LEU A 179 8.34 -7.24 31.28
C LEU A 179 8.16 -5.72 31.14
N TYR A 180 9.26 -4.99 31.04
CA TYR A 180 9.26 -3.53 30.94
C TYR A 180 9.25 -3.05 29.49
N ARG A 181 10.10 -3.65 28.65
CA ARG A 181 10.17 -3.34 27.22
C ARG A 181 10.27 -4.60 26.37
N ALA A 182 9.52 -4.63 25.29
CA ALA A 182 9.57 -5.68 24.29
C ALA A 182 9.30 -5.12 22.89
N THR A 183 9.89 -5.76 21.89
CA THR A 183 9.61 -5.50 20.48
C THR A 183 8.88 -6.70 19.92
N VAL A 184 7.72 -6.47 19.31
CA VAL A 184 6.88 -7.52 18.72
C VAL A 184 6.77 -7.30 17.22
N THR A 185 7.27 -8.25 16.45
CA THR A 185 7.14 -8.28 15.00
C THR A 185 5.89 -9.05 14.64
N VAL A 186 4.93 -8.38 14.00
CA VAL A 186 3.67 -9.00 13.59
C VAL A 186 3.63 -9.12 12.08
N THR A 187 3.33 -10.33 11.60
CA THR A 187 3.13 -10.60 10.17
C THR A 187 1.66 -10.87 9.89
N PHE A 188 1.14 -10.14 8.90
CA PHE A 188 -0.21 -10.27 8.41
C PHE A 188 -0.19 -10.82 7.00
N GLU A 189 -1.15 -11.68 6.69
CA GLU A 189 -1.40 -12.18 5.35
C GLU A 189 -2.83 -11.87 4.96
N GLU A 190 -3.00 -11.49 3.69
CA GLU A 190 -4.31 -11.25 3.11
C GLU A 190 -5.16 -12.52 3.15
N TYR A 191 -6.41 -12.37 3.54
CA TYR A 191 -7.39 -13.44 3.60
C TYR A 191 -8.50 -13.17 2.59
N VAL A 192 -8.72 -14.15 1.71
CA VAL A 192 -9.78 -14.13 0.70
C VAL A 192 -10.88 -15.07 1.17
N GLU A 193 -12.11 -14.54 1.25
CA GLU A 193 -13.34 -15.31 1.52
C GLU A 193 -13.90 -15.92 0.23
#